data_AF-A0A7V4V5Z8-F1
#
_entry.id   AF-A0A7V4V5Z8-F1
#
_cell.length_a   1.000
_cell.length_b   1.000
_cell.length_c   1.000
_cell.angle_alpha   90.00
_cell.angle_beta   90.00
_cell.angle_gamma   90.00
#
_symmetry.space_group_name_H-M   'P 1'
#
loop_
_entity.id
_entity.type
_entity.pdbx_description
1 polymer ?
#
loop_
_entity_poly.entity_id
_entity_poly.type
_entity_poly.pdbx_seq_one_letter_code
_entity_poly.pdbx_strand_id
1 'polypeptide(L)'
;MKLLFISSTFPYPPNEGIKLPTFYLIKEFSKRYQLHLLSFCSPPEKKFLNKIKEYCAEVFLIEFVPSKSFIKRVFYTFFSKQPYNVKQFFSINMKNKILELVEKEKFDILFFDFFPMGYYSKFVVSPIPKVFHYHDSMSMNFYRNFLVEKNFLRRVYWGKQSKKVLNFEMRLPLWFDKITVVAKKDKDWLIKNAKIDEDKIEVVPNGVDLKHFKFYTEEEKFEIKKKLNIKGPSIIFRGIMSFKPNIDGCLWFLKNVFPLLKTEIKKFKIFYCWS
;
A
#
# COMPACT_ATOMS: atom_id res chain seq x y z
N MET A 1 20.92 11.88 -10.70
CA MET A 1 19.74 11.24 -11.30
C MET A 1 18.49 11.84 -10.66
N LYS A 2 17.57 12.41 -11.46
CA LYS A 2 16.29 13.00 -11.06
C LYS A 2 15.18 11.96 -11.14
N LEU A 3 14.40 11.81 -10.07
CA LEU A 3 13.29 10.87 -9.99
C LEU A 3 12.00 11.62 -9.68
N LEU A 4 10.96 11.41 -10.51
CA LEU A 4 9.61 11.88 -10.20
C LEU A 4 8.83 10.76 -9.50
N PHE A 5 8.56 10.95 -8.22
CA PHE A 5 7.76 10.05 -7.40
C PHE A 5 6.30 10.51 -7.44
N ILE A 6 5.40 9.66 -7.94
CA ILE A 6 3.99 9.96 -8.15
C ILE A 6 3.17 9.11 -7.19
N SER A 7 2.63 9.73 -6.14
CA SER A 7 1.90 9.02 -5.08
C SER A 7 0.40 9.31 -5.07
N SER A 8 -0.36 8.27 -4.73
CA SER A 8 -1.81 8.34 -4.54
C SER A 8 -2.25 9.03 -3.25
N THR A 9 -1.34 9.28 -2.30
CA THR A 9 -1.66 9.85 -0.99
C THR A 9 -0.48 10.63 -0.44
N PHE A 10 -0.78 11.68 0.33
CA PHE A 10 0.26 12.46 0.99
C PHE A 10 0.98 11.59 2.02
N PRO A 11 2.31 11.43 1.94
CA PRO A 11 3.01 10.36 2.64
C PRO A 11 3.19 10.58 4.15
N TYR A 12 2.80 11.74 4.71
CA TYR A 12 3.03 12.06 6.12
C TYR A 12 1.75 12.48 6.85
N PRO A 13 1.56 12.12 8.13
CA PRO A 13 2.40 11.23 8.95
C PRO A 13 2.34 9.77 8.48
N PRO A 14 3.40 8.98 8.73
CA PRO A 14 3.47 7.57 8.33
C PRO A 14 2.71 6.67 9.32
N ASN A 15 1.40 6.91 9.46
CA ASN A 15 0.52 6.25 10.44
C ASN A 15 -0.51 5.31 9.80
N GLU A 16 -0.57 5.25 8.47
CA GLU A 16 -1.49 4.41 7.71
C GLU A 16 -0.72 3.40 6.86
N GLY A 17 -1.35 2.27 6.54
CA GLY A 17 -0.70 1.16 5.84
C GLY A 17 -0.10 1.50 4.48
N ILE A 18 -0.64 2.51 3.78
CA ILE A 18 -0.08 3.00 2.50
C ILE A 18 0.97 4.09 2.75
N LYS A 19 0.68 5.07 3.62
CA LYS A 19 1.59 6.20 3.91
C LYS A 19 2.92 5.74 4.50
N LEU A 20 2.89 4.73 5.37
CA LEU A 20 4.07 4.21 6.05
C LEU A 20 5.15 3.74 5.06
N PRO A 21 4.92 2.74 4.18
CA PRO A 21 5.91 2.31 3.20
C PRO A 21 6.25 3.43 2.20
N THR A 22 5.27 4.20 1.72
CA THR A 22 5.52 5.31 0.78
C THR A 22 6.49 6.35 1.37
N PHE A 23 6.31 6.76 2.63
CA PHE A 23 7.20 7.71 3.30
C PHE A 23 8.63 7.19 3.41
N TYR A 24 8.79 5.92 3.82
CA TYR A 24 10.12 5.34 3.97
C TYR A 24 10.81 5.11 2.62
N LEU A 25 10.06 4.80 1.56
CA LEU A 25 10.61 4.79 0.19
C LEU A 25 11.12 6.18 -0.22
N ILE A 26 10.34 7.24 0.02
CA ILE A 26 10.75 8.63 -0.23
C ILE A 26 12.03 8.96 0.53
N LYS A 27 12.09 8.63 1.83
CA LYS A 27 13.27 8.86 2.68
C LYS A 27 14.51 8.09 2.22
N GLU A 28 14.37 6.87 1.71
CA GLU A 28 15.51 6.11 1.19
C GLU A 28 15.93 6.57 -0.22
N PHE A 29 14.97 6.93 -1.08
CA PHE A 29 15.24 7.46 -2.41
C PHE A 29 15.92 8.84 -2.34
N SER A 30 15.54 9.70 -1.39
CA SER A 30 16.15 11.03 -1.24
C SER A 30 17.65 10.99 -0.97
N LYS A 31 18.19 9.86 -0.49
CA LYS A 31 19.63 9.68 -0.24
C LYS A 31 20.44 9.43 -1.51
N ARG A 32 19.79 9.03 -2.62
CA ARG A 32 20.44 8.61 -3.87
C ARG A 32 19.98 9.40 -5.10
N TYR A 33 18.78 9.95 -5.04
CA TYR A 33 18.13 10.65 -6.15
C TYR A 33 17.81 12.09 -5.76
N GLN A 34 17.89 12.98 -6.74
CA GLN A 34 17.21 14.27 -6.64
C GLN A 34 15.71 14.00 -6.79
N LEU A 35 15.02 13.89 -5.65
CA LEU A 35 13.64 13.42 -5.59
C LEU A 35 12.66 14.58 -5.78
N HIS A 36 11.76 14.48 -6.75
CA HIS A 36 10.61 15.36 -6.90
C HIS A 36 9.36 14.55 -6.58
N LEU A 37 8.50 15.05 -5.69
CA LEU A 37 7.26 14.38 -5.31
C LEU A 37 6.07 15.06 -5.98
N LEU A 38 5.23 14.29 -6.66
CA LEU A 38 3.88 14.69 -7.04
C LEU A 38 2.88 13.80 -6.29
N SER A 39 2.03 14.41 -5.47
CA SER A 39 1.10 13.65 -4.62
C SER A 39 -0.26 14.28 -4.54
N PHE A 40 -1.29 13.44 -4.37
CA PHE A 40 -2.54 13.93 -3.80
C PHE A 40 -2.33 14.38 -2.36
N CYS A 41 -3.10 15.37 -1.93
CA CYS A 41 -3.09 15.90 -0.57
C CYS A 41 -4.50 16.35 -0.18
N SER A 42 -4.96 16.00 1.00
CA SER A 42 -6.15 16.63 1.58
C SER A 42 -5.79 17.98 2.24
N PRO A 43 -6.73 18.93 2.37
CA PRO A 43 -6.43 20.22 2.99
C PRO A 43 -5.77 20.13 4.38
N PRO A 44 -6.19 19.24 5.31
CA PRO A 44 -5.57 19.11 6.63
C PRO A 44 -4.13 18.61 6.62
N GLU A 45 -3.71 17.88 5.57
CA GLU A 45 -2.37 17.32 5.46
C GLU A 45 -1.33 18.35 5.03
N LYS A 46 -1.75 19.45 4.39
CA LYS A 46 -0.85 20.52 3.93
C LYS A 46 0.04 21.09 5.03
N LYS A 47 -0.42 21.09 6.29
CA LYS A 47 0.37 21.54 7.45
C LYS A 47 1.67 20.74 7.66
N PHE A 48 1.73 19.53 7.11
CA PHE A 48 2.91 18.66 7.18
C PHE A 48 3.83 18.78 5.97
N LEU A 49 3.58 19.71 5.03
CA LEU A 49 4.39 19.89 3.83
C LEU A 49 5.88 20.08 4.14
N ASN A 50 6.21 20.84 5.18
CA ASN A 50 7.60 21.08 5.59
C ASN A 50 8.34 19.78 5.92
N LYS A 51 7.64 18.76 6.48
CA LYS A 51 8.23 17.46 6.79
C LYS A 51 8.60 16.64 5.56
N ILE A 52 7.91 16.85 4.45
CA ILE A 52 8.21 16.17 3.19
C ILE A 52 9.25 16.92 2.36
N LYS A 53 9.26 18.25 2.44
CA LYS A 53 10.32 19.08 1.83
C LYS A 53 11.72 18.75 2.34
N GLU A 54 11.86 18.21 3.55
CA GLU A 54 13.14 17.71 4.08
C GLU A 54 13.76 16.59 3.20
N TYR A 55 12.97 15.89 2.38
CA TYR A 55 13.41 14.74 1.57
C TYR A 55 13.32 14.98 0.07
N CYS A 56 12.67 16.05 -0.39
CA CYS A 56 12.39 16.27 -1.81
C CYS A 56 12.96 17.62 -2.25
N ALA A 57 13.61 17.64 -3.40
CA ALA A 57 14.02 18.89 -4.05
C ALA A 57 12.80 19.77 -4.35
N GLU A 58 11.72 19.15 -4.83
CA GLU A 58 10.44 19.82 -5.05
C GLU A 58 9.25 18.94 -4.66
N VAL A 59 8.17 19.58 -4.23
CA VAL A 59 6.92 18.91 -3.84
C VAL A 59 5.74 19.60 -4.52
N PHE A 60 5.05 18.85 -5.38
CA PHE A 60 3.84 19.24 -6.08
C PHE A 60 2.65 18.55 -5.44
N LEU A 61 1.69 19.34 -4.95
CA LEU A 61 0.49 18.81 -4.31
C LEU A 61 -0.75 19.09 -5.15
N ILE A 62 -1.54 18.05 -5.37
CA ILE A 62 -2.86 18.15 -5.97
C ILE A 62 -3.89 17.96 -4.86
N GLU A 63 -4.65 19.02 -4.55
CA GLU A 63 -5.75 18.88 -3.60
C GLU A 63 -6.79 17.89 -4.11
N PHE A 64 -7.04 16.85 -3.32
CA PHE A 64 -7.94 15.78 -3.73
C PHE A 64 -8.54 15.06 -2.53
N VAL A 65 -9.86 14.88 -2.56
CA VAL A 65 -10.58 14.03 -1.61
C VAL A 65 -11.34 12.99 -2.43
N PRO A 66 -10.94 11.70 -2.36
CA PRO A 66 -11.62 10.64 -3.10
C PRO A 66 -13.10 10.55 -2.70
N SER A 67 -14.00 10.45 -3.68
CA SER A 67 -15.43 10.35 -3.39
C SER A 67 -15.75 9.07 -2.61
N LYS A 68 -16.43 9.17 -1.47
CA LYS A 68 -16.92 8.03 -0.67
C LYS A 68 -18.34 7.57 -1.04
N SER A 69 -18.88 8.05 -2.17
CA SER A 69 -20.27 7.79 -2.56
C SER A 69 -20.51 6.30 -2.89
N PHE A 70 -21.41 5.68 -2.13
CA PHE A 70 -21.86 4.31 -2.36
C PHE A 70 -22.49 4.14 -3.75
N ILE A 71 -23.32 5.10 -4.17
CA ILE A 71 -24.02 5.07 -5.46
C ILE A 71 -23.00 5.08 -6.61
N LYS A 72 -22.00 5.98 -6.56
CA LYS A 72 -20.92 6.00 -7.56
C LYS A 72 -20.14 4.69 -7.58
N ARG A 73 -19.87 4.12 -6.40
CA ARG A 73 -19.20 2.82 -6.29
C ARG A 73 -19.97 1.71 -6.99
N VAL A 74 -21.27 1.59 -6.72
CA VAL A 74 -22.14 0.61 -7.38
C VAL A 74 -22.18 0.89 -8.88
N PHE A 75 -22.51 2.11 -9.29
CA PHE A 75 -22.60 2.49 -10.70
C PHE A 75 -21.34 2.13 -11.50
N TYR A 76 -20.15 2.55 -11.05
CA TYR A 76 -18.91 2.21 -11.76
C TYR A 76 -18.57 0.71 -11.70
N THR A 77 -18.99 0.01 -10.64
CA THR A 77 -18.85 -1.45 -10.55
C THR A 77 -19.63 -2.20 -11.61
N PHE A 78 -20.78 -1.69 -12.05
CA PHE A 78 -21.57 -2.36 -13.08
C PHE A 78 -21.33 -1.79 -14.49
N PHE A 79 -21.16 -0.47 -14.62
CA PHE A 79 -21.18 0.19 -15.93
C PHE A 79 -19.82 0.69 -16.42
N SER A 80 -18.76 0.73 -15.59
CA SER A 80 -17.42 1.14 -16.05
C SER A 80 -16.55 -0.04 -16.47
N LYS A 81 -15.76 0.09 -17.53
CA LYS A 81 -14.70 -0.89 -17.85
C LYS A 81 -13.51 -0.81 -16.88
N GLN A 82 -13.33 0.31 -16.20
CA GLN A 82 -12.22 0.52 -15.25
C GLN A 82 -12.63 0.11 -13.83
N PRO A 83 -11.67 -0.36 -12.99
CA PRO A 83 -11.91 -0.58 -11.57
C PRO A 83 -12.43 0.68 -10.87
N TYR A 84 -13.28 0.50 -9.86
CA TYR A 84 -13.79 1.65 -9.10
C TYR A 84 -12.66 2.41 -8.42
N ASN A 85 -11.67 1.72 -7.85
CA ASN A 85 -10.51 2.35 -7.20
C ASN A 85 -9.68 3.22 -8.15
N VAL A 86 -9.64 2.89 -9.45
CA VAL A 86 -8.98 3.76 -10.45
C VAL A 86 -9.85 4.99 -10.72
N LYS A 87 -11.15 4.79 -10.94
CA LYS A 87 -12.09 5.90 -11.20
C LYS A 87 -12.24 6.87 -10.03
N GLN A 88 -12.23 6.35 -8.81
CA GLN A 88 -12.36 7.11 -7.58
C GLN A 88 -11.19 8.07 -7.36
N PHE A 89 -10.00 7.72 -7.88
CA PHE A 89 -8.75 8.47 -7.72
C PHE A 89 -8.28 9.14 -9.02
N PHE A 90 -9.13 9.19 -10.05
CA PHE A 90 -8.80 9.90 -11.28
C PHE A 90 -9.07 11.40 -11.11
N SER A 91 -8.06 12.21 -11.38
CA SER A 91 -8.09 13.67 -11.35
C SER A 91 -7.44 14.21 -12.62
N ILE A 92 -8.15 15.12 -13.31
CA ILE A 92 -7.60 15.79 -14.48
C ILE A 92 -6.40 16.66 -14.10
N ASN A 93 -6.40 17.26 -12.91
CA ASN A 93 -5.30 18.09 -12.41
C ASN A 93 -4.03 17.25 -12.19
N MET A 94 -4.17 16.05 -11.64
CA MET A 94 -3.05 15.11 -11.49
C MET A 94 -2.50 14.71 -12.87
N LYS A 95 -3.37 14.34 -13.82
CA LYS A 95 -2.96 14.00 -15.19
C LYS A 95 -2.19 15.15 -15.83
N ASN A 96 -2.77 16.36 -15.83
CA ASN A 96 -2.17 17.52 -16.47
C ASN A 96 -0.83 17.88 -15.82
N LYS A 97 -0.73 17.78 -14.48
CA LYS A 97 0.52 18.07 -13.79
C LYS A 97 1.62 17.05 -14.10
N ILE A 98 1.30 15.76 -14.22
CA ILE A 98 2.28 14.75 -14.67
C ILE A 98 2.80 15.11 -16.06
N LEU A 99 1.91 15.43 -17.01
CA LEU A 99 2.31 15.77 -18.38
C LEU A 99 3.17 17.03 -18.43
N GLU A 100 2.79 18.07 -17.71
CA GLU A 100 3.55 19.31 -17.59
C GLU A 100 4.97 19.06 -17.05
N LEU A 101 5.10 18.25 -15.99
CA LEU A 101 6.39 17.95 -15.39
C LEU A 101 7.27 17.10 -16.32
N VAL A 102 6.71 16.10 -16.98
CA VAL A 102 7.44 15.24 -17.93
C VAL A 102 7.92 16.03 -19.15
N GLU A 103 7.19 17.06 -19.56
CA GLU A 103 7.56 17.93 -20.68
C GLU A 103 8.63 18.96 -20.30
N LYS A 104 8.52 19.58 -19.11
CA LYS A 104 9.40 20.69 -18.68
C LYS A 104 10.71 20.22 -18.05
N GLU A 105 10.70 19.10 -17.36
CA GLU A 105 11.84 18.61 -16.59
C GLU A 105 12.43 17.33 -17.19
N LYS A 106 13.75 17.23 -17.18
CA LYS A 106 14.46 16.00 -17.58
C LYS A 106 14.53 15.04 -16.40
N PHE A 107 13.50 14.22 -16.22
CA PHE A 107 13.54 13.10 -15.28
C PHE A 107 14.23 11.89 -15.89
N ASP A 108 14.97 11.15 -15.07
CA ASP A 108 15.61 9.90 -15.48
C ASP A 108 14.70 8.70 -15.21
N ILE A 109 13.80 8.79 -14.21
CA ILE A 109 12.85 7.73 -13.83
C ILE A 109 11.54 8.35 -13.36
N LEU A 110 10.41 7.75 -13.79
CA LEU A 110 9.09 8.00 -13.23
C LEU A 110 8.66 6.82 -12.35
N PHE A 111 8.39 7.08 -11.08
CA PHE A 111 8.01 6.05 -10.11
C PHE A 111 6.57 6.25 -9.67
N PHE A 112 5.69 5.33 -10.03
CA PHE A 112 4.26 5.39 -9.74
C PHE A 112 3.94 4.50 -8.54
N ASP A 113 3.52 5.13 -7.44
CA ASP A 113 3.30 4.49 -6.15
C ASP A 113 1.80 4.24 -5.90
N PHE A 114 1.47 2.97 -5.69
CA PHE A 114 0.13 2.44 -5.40
C PHE A 114 -0.85 2.35 -6.58
N PHE A 115 -1.86 1.49 -6.41
CA PHE A 115 -2.73 0.98 -7.47
C PHE A 115 -3.30 2.03 -8.44
N PRO A 116 -3.94 3.12 -7.97
CA PRO A 116 -4.60 4.04 -8.89
C PRO A 116 -3.62 4.84 -9.74
N MET A 117 -2.37 5.00 -9.29
CA MET A 117 -1.35 5.77 -10.02
C MET A 117 -0.95 5.07 -11.32
N GLY A 118 -1.05 3.74 -11.37
CA GLY A 118 -0.78 2.95 -12.57
C GLY A 118 -1.52 3.43 -13.81
N TYR A 119 -2.76 3.94 -13.64
CA TYR A 119 -3.59 4.40 -14.75
C TYR A 119 -3.06 5.68 -15.42
N TYR A 120 -2.34 6.52 -14.67
CA TYR A 120 -1.83 7.78 -15.21
C TYR A 120 -0.70 7.56 -16.22
N SER A 121 0.07 6.48 -16.08
CA SER A 121 1.13 6.12 -17.04
C SER A 121 0.60 5.93 -18.46
N LYS A 122 -0.66 5.52 -18.62
CA LYS A 122 -1.32 5.41 -19.94
C LYS A 122 -1.28 6.73 -20.74
N PHE A 123 -1.26 7.88 -20.06
CA PHE A 123 -1.24 9.19 -20.72
C PHE A 123 0.18 9.71 -20.96
N VAL A 124 1.20 9.09 -20.36
CA VAL A 124 2.59 9.53 -20.45
C VAL A 124 3.28 8.79 -21.59
N VAL A 125 3.40 9.49 -22.73
CA VAL A 125 4.17 9.06 -23.89
C VAL A 125 5.53 9.72 -23.81
N SER A 126 6.50 8.99 -23.27
CA SER A 126 7.87 9.47 -23.05
C SER A 126 8.84 8.29 -23.03
N PRO A 127 10.10 8.45 -23.50
CA PRO A 127 11.12 7.41 -23.41
C PRO A 127 11.66 7.21 -21.98
N ILE A 128 11.25 8.06 -21.02
CA ILE A 128 11.72 7.96 -19.62
C ILE A 128 11.22 6.64 -19.02
N PRO A 129 12.11 5.82 -18.43
CA PRO A 129 11.73 4.59 -17.75
C PRO A 129 10.66 4.79 -16.67
N LYS A 130 9.63 3.93 -16.70
CA LYS A 130 8.49 3.97 -15.79
C LYS A 130 8.48 2.73 -14.90
N VAL A 131 8.51 2.95 -13.59
CA VAL A 131 8.43 1.90 -12.57
C VAL A 131 7.08 2.01 -11.87
N PHE A 132 6.36 0.89 -11.76
CA PHE A 132 5.15 0.79 -10.96
C PHE A 132 5.44 0.03 -9.65
N HIS A 133 5.23 0.69 -8.51
CA HIS A 133 5.37 0.08 -7.21
C HIS A 133 4.02 -0.28 -6.61
N TYR A 134 3.82 -1.58 -6.46
CA TYR A 134 2.53 -2.15 -6.14
C TYR A 134 2.55 -2.82 -4.77
N HIS A 135 1.91 -2.17 -3.81
CA HIS A 135 1.91 -2.60 -2.40
C HIS A 135 1.29 -3.99 -2.18
N ASP A 136 0.17 -4.28 -2.87
CA ASP A 136 -0.54 -5.57 -2.79
C ASP A 136 -1.25 -5.85 -4.12
N SER A 137 -1.33 -7.12 -4.56
CA SER A 137 -2.20 -7.47 -5.69
C SER A 137 -3.66 -7.24 -5.32
N MET A 138 -4.28 -6.24 -5.95
CA MET A 138 -5.65 -5.88 -5.65
C MET A 138 -6.60 -6.96 -6.18
N SER A 139 -6.34 -7.57 -7.35
CA SER A 139 -7.22 -8.63 -7.86
C SER A 139 -7.24 -9.85 -6.95
N MET A 140 -6.08 -10.22 -6.38
CA MET A 140 -5.97 -11.28 -5.36
C MET A 140 -6.80 -10.93 -4.14
N ASN A 141 -6.65 -9.72 -3.60
CA ASN A 141 -7.41 -9.26 -2.44
C ASN A 141 -8.92 -9.26 -2.70
N PHE A 142 -9.36 -8.76 -3.86
CA PHE A 142 -10.76 -8.81 -4.27
C PHE A 142 -11.28 -10.24 -4.44
N TYR A 143 -10.47 -11.13 -5.01
CA TYR A 143 -10.83 -12.53 -5.21
C TYR A 143 -10.99 -13.28 -3.87
N ARG A 144 -10.08 -13.05 -2.92
CA ARG A 144 -10.18 -13.63 -1.57
C ARG A 144 -11.44 -13.18 -0.85
N ASN A 145 -11.80 -11.89 -0.96
CA ASN A 145 -13.06 -11.37 -0.42
C ASN A 145 -14.27 -12.04 -1.11
N PHE A 146 -14.22 -12.26 -2.42
CA PHE A 146 -15.27 -13.00 -3.14
C PHE A 146 -15.46 -14.43 -2.62
N LEU A 147 -14.38 -15.15 -2.30
CA LEU A 147 -14.46 -16.54 -1.82
C LEU A 147 -15.11 -16.67 -0.44
N VAL A 148 -14.88 -15.71 0.45
CA VAL A 148 -15.36 -15.79 1.85
C VAL A 148 -16.63 -14.96 2.10
N GLU A 149 -17.10 -14.18 1.13
CA GLU A 149 -18.29 -13.36 1.28
C GLU A 149 -19.56 -14.21 1.26
N LYS A 150 -20.37 -14.08 2.32
CA LYS A 150 -21.62 -14.83 2.48
C LYS A 150 -22.80 -14.12 1.83
N ASN A 151 -22.79 -12.79 1.77
CA ASN A 151 -23.89 -12.03 1.17
C ASN A 151 -23.79 -12.06 -0.36
N PHE A 152 -24.85 -12.55 -1.02
CA PHE A 152 -24.87 -12.74 -2.48
C PHE A 152 -24.54 -11.46 -3.27
N LEU A 153 -25.18 -10.34 -2.96
CA LEU A 153 -24.96 -9.08 -3.69
C LEU A 153 -23.53 -8.55 -3.51
N ARG A 154 -22.99 -8.63 -2.29
CA ARG A 154 -21.59 -8.26 -2.01
C ARG A 154 -20.61 -9.21 -2.70
N ARG A 155 -20.94 -10.50 -2.75
CA ARG A 155 -20.14 -11.51 -3.44
C ARG A 155 -20.07 -11.20 -4.94
N VAL A 156 -21.20 -10.89 -5.59
CA VAL A 156 -21.22 -10.44 -6.98
C VAL A 156 -20.37 -9.18 -7.18
N TYR A 157 -20.46 -8.21 -6.28
CA TYR A 157 -19.61 -7.00 -6.30
C TYR A 157 -18.12 -7.36 -6.26
N TRP A 158 -17.68 -8.19 -5.31
CA TRP A 158 -16.28 -8.59 -5.18
C TRP A 158 -15.77 -9.36 -6.39
N GLY A 159 -16.57 -10.28 -6.94
CA GLY A 159 -16.22 -11.03 -8.14
C GLY A 159 -16.06 -10.12 -9.37
N LYS A 160 -16.98 -9.17 -9.57
CA LYS A 160 -16.89 -8.18 -10.66
C LYS A 160 -15.67 -7.27 -10.51
N GLN A 161 -15.39 -6.79 -9.29
CA GLN A 161 -14.21 -5.96 -9.04
C GLN A 161 -12.91 -6.75 -9.24
N SER A 162 -12.83 -7.99 -8.78
CA SER A 162 -11.66 -8.86 -8.99
C SER A 162 -11.35 -9.01 -10.48
N LYS A 163 -12.34 -9.33 -11.32
CA LYS A 163 -12.16 -9.44 -12.77
C LYS A 163 -11.73 -8.12 -13.43
N LYS A 164 -12.31 -6.98 -13.02
CA LYS A 164 -11.94 -5.66 -13.57
C LYS A 164 -10.52 -5.25 -13.21
N VAL A 165 -10.14 -5.50 -11.96
CA VAL A 165 -8.79 -5.20 -11.47
C VAL A 165 -7.78 -6.12 -12.14
N LEU A 166 -8.09 -7.40 -12.32
CA LEU A 166 -7.22 -8.31 -13.06
C LEU A 166 -6.99 -7.82 -14.50
N ASN A 167 -8.05 -7.41 -15.20
CA ASN A 167 -7.94 -6.83 -16.54
C ASN A 167 -7.15 -5.51 -16.58
N PHE A 168 -7.07 -4.79 -15.47
CA PHE A 168 -6.22 -3.61 -15.33
C PHE A 168 -4.76 -4.02 -15.11
N GLU A 169 -4.52 -4.97 -14.20
CA GLU A 169 -3.19 -5.50 -13.89
C GLU A 169 -2.53 -6.13 -15.13
N MET A 170 -3.30 -6.85 -15.97
CA MET A 170 -2.83 -7.40 -17.25
C MET A 170 -2.27 -6.35 -18.22
N ARG A 171 -2.63 -5.07 -18.05
CA ARG A 171 -2.15 -3.97 -18.91
C ARG A 171 -0.92 -3.27 -18.35
N LEU A 172 -0.55 -3.53 -17.10
CA LEU A 172 0.59 -2.87 -16.47
C LEU A 172 1.90 -3.05 -17.28
N PRO A 173 2.23 -4.23 -17.83
CA PRO A 173 3.45 -4.39 -18.62
C PRO A 173 3.48 -3.56 -19.91
N LEU A 174 2.30 -3.14 -20.42
CA LEU A 174 2.20 -2.25 -21.57
C LEU A 174 2.48 -0.78 -21.21
N TRP A 175 2.39 -0.43 -19.93
CA TRP A 175 2.53 0.94 -19.44
C TRP A 175 3.82 1.16 -18.66
N PHE A 176 4.49 0.09 -18.22
CA PHE A 176 5.62 0.15 -17.31
C PHE A 176 6.77 -0.73 -17.80
N ASP A 177 7.97 -0.21 -17.64
CA ASP A 177 9.20 -0.93 -17.96
C ASP A 177 9.49 -1.99 -16.90
N LYS A 178 9.21 -1.66 -15.64
CA LYS A 178 9.33 -2.56 -14.48
C LYS A 178 8.16 -2.39 -13.51
N ILE A 179 7.77 -3.51 -12.91
CA ILE A 179 6.77 -3.60 -11.85
C ILE A 179 7.47 -4.15 -10.62
N THR A 180 7.20 -3.56 -9.46
CA THR A 180 7.69 -4.08 -8.18
C THR A 180 6.52 -4.40 -7.28
N VAL A 181 6.63 -5.48 -6.52
CA VAL A 181 5.65 -5.90 -5.51
C VAL A 181 6.34 -6.17 -4.18
N VAL A 182 5.61 -6.06 -3.08
CA VAL A 182 6.20 -6.20 -1.74
C VAL A 182 6.39 -7.67 -1.32
N ALA A 183 5.55 -8.60 -1.82
CA ALA A 183 5.63 -10.00 -1.43
C ALA A 183 5.60 -10.96 -2.62
N LYS A 184 6.28 -12.11 -2.43
CA LYS A 184 6.36 -13.17 -3.44
C LYS A 184 4.98 -13.68 -3.88
N LYS A 185 4.03 -13.82 -2.94
CA LYS A 185 2.65 -14.23 -3.25
C LYS A 185 1.98 -13.33 -4.29
N ASP A 186 2.26 -12.02 -4.27
CA ASP A 186 1.67 -11.05 -5.19
C ASP A 186 2.32 -11.16 -6.56
N LYS A 187 3.65 -11.37 -6.63
CA LYS A 187 4.37 -11.69 -7.87
C LYS A 187 3.79 -12.96 -8.50
N ASP A 188 3.73 -14.04 -7.74
CA ASP A 188 3.24 -15.34 -8.21
C ASP A 188 1.79 -15.24 -8.71
N TRP A 189 0.94 -14.49 -8.00
CA TRP A 189 -0.43 -14.25 -8.41
C TRP A 189 -0.52 -13.48 -9.74
N LEU A 190 0.26 -12.41 -9.90
CA LEU A 190 0.25 -11.58 -11.11
C LEU A 190 0.83 -12.31 -12.32
N ILE A 191 1.91 -13.09 -12.16
CA ILE A 191 2.42 -13.96 -13.23
C ILE A 191 1.34 -14.96 -13.65
N LYS A 192 0.77 -15.68 -12.68
CA LYS A 192 -0.20 -16.74 -12.97
C LYS A 192 -1.49 -16.23 -13.62
N ASN A 193 -2.07 -15.17 -13.06
CA ASN A 193 -3.42 -14.71 -13.39
C ASN A 193 -3.44 -13.50 -14.32
N ALA A 194 -2.53 -12.53 -14.11
CA ALA A 194 -2.43 -11.35 -14.95
C ALA A 194 -1.46 -11.55 -16.14
N LYS A 195 -0.80 -12.71 -16.23
CA LYS A 195 0.12 -13.08 -17.31
C LYS A 195 1.23 -12.06 -17.51
N ILE A 196 1.73 -11.51 -16.40
CA ILE A 196 2.90 -10.64 -16.42
C ILE A 196 4.14 -11.51 -16.58
N ASP A 197 5.02 -11.14 -17.50
CA ASP A 197 6.29 -11.85 -17.70
C ASP A 197 7.18 -11.74 -16.45
N GLU A 198 7.90 -12.81 -16.13
CA GLU A 198 8.65 -12.89 -14.88
C GLU A 198 9.78 -11.86 -14.77
N ASP A 199 10.37 -11.47 -15.91
CA ASP A 199 11.40 -10.44 -16.03
C ASP A 199 10.83 -9.03 -15.84
N LYS A 200 9.53 -8.81 -16.05
CA LYS A 200 8.87 -7.51 -15.86
C LYS A 200 8.52 -7.21 -14.41
N ILE A 201 8.53 -8.20 -13.52
CA ILE A 201 8.08 -8.06 -12.13
C ILE A 201 9.10 -8.55 -11.10
N GLU A 202 9.39 -7.71 -10.11
CA GLU A 202 10.37 -7.97 -9.05
C GLU A 202 9.76 -7.85 -7.66
N VAL A 203 10.26 -8.65 -6.71
CA VAL A 203 9.86 -8.57 -5.31
C VAL A 203 10.81 -7.66 -4.58
N VAL A 204 10.29 -6.53 -4.07
CA VAL A 204 11.02 -5.56 -3.26
C VAL A 204 10.31 -5.47 -1.91
N PRO A 205 10.72 -6.27 -0.91
CA PRO A 205 10.05 -6.29 0.39
C PRO A 205 10.27 -4.97 1.15
N ASN A 206 9.27 -4.61 1.96
CA ASN A 206 9.39 -3.47 2.86
C ASN A 206 10.47 -3.76 3.91
N GLY A 207 11.30 -2.74 4.18
CA GLY A 207 12.30 -2.79 5.25
C GLY A 207 11.74 -2.39 6.61
N VAL A 208 12.56 -2.56 7.65
CA VAL A 208 12.32 -2.06 9.00
C VAL A 208 13.55 -1.31 9.49
N ASP A 209 13.34 -0.19 10.19
CA ASP A 209 14.44 0.57 10.79
C ASP A 209 14.98 -0.15 12.02
N LEU A 210 16.13 -0.81 11.89
CA LEU A 210 16.77 -1.56 12.97
C LEU A 210 17.38 -0.68 14.07
N LYS A 211 17.57 0.62 13.81
CA LYS A 211 18.00 1.56 14.85
C LYS A 211 16.83 1.94 15.73
N HIS A 212 15.65 2.16 15.13
CA HIS A 212 14.42 2.41 15.88
C HIS A 212 13.89 1.13 16.56
N PHE A 213 13.87 0.01 15.85
CA PHE A 213 13.47 -1.30 16.34
C PHE A 213 14.70 -2.15 16.68
N LYS A 214 15.46 -1.71 17.68
CA LYS A 214 16.66 -2.41 18.16
C LYS A 214 16.29 -3.81 18.67
N PHE A 215 17.12 -4.79 18.32
CA PHE A 215 17.11 -6.10 18.98
C PHE A 215 17.79 -6.00 20.35
N TYR A 216 17.07 -6.39 21.39
CA TYR A 216 17.60 -6.42 22.76
C TYR A 216 18.32 -7.75 23.02
N THR A 217 19.43 -7.67 23.76
CA THR A 217 20.11 -8.80 24.39
C THR A 217 19.21 -9.46 25.45
N GLU A 218 19.53 -10.67 25.90
CA GLU A 218 18.74 -11.34 26.94
C GLU A 218 18.82 -10.60 28.28
N GLU A 219 19.96 -9.99 28.59
CA GLU A 219 20.17 -9.15 29.77
C GLU A 219 19.27 -7.89 29.71
N GLU A 220 19.27 -7.18 28.58
CA GLU A 220 18.38 -6.02 28.38
C GLU A 220 16.91 -6.42 28.47
N LYS A 221 16.52 -7.57 27.89
CA LYS A 221 15.14 -8.09 27.99
C LYS A 221 14.77 -8.41 29.44
N PHE A 222 15.69 -8.97 30.22
CA PHE A 222 15.47 -9.27 31.64
C PHE A 222 15.24 -7.99 32.45
N GLU A 223 16.08 -6.97 32.27
CA GLU A 223 15.93 -5.69 32.95
C GLU A 223 14.64 -4.95 32.54
N ILE A 224 14.28 -4.97 31.25
CA ILE A 224 13.01 -4.41 30.77
C ILE A 224 11.82 -5.14 31.41
N LYS A 225 11.84 -6.48 31.44
CA LYS A 225 10.77 -7.28 32.07
C LYS A 225 10.63 -6.97 33.55
N LYS A 226 11.76 -6.84 34.27
CA LYS A 226 11.80 -6.48 35.68
C LYS A 226 11.24 -5.08 35.91
N LYS A 227 11.68 -4.08 35.13
CA LYS A 227 11.22 -2.69 35.20
C LYS A 227 9.72 -2.55 34.91
N LEU A 228 9.21 -3.28 33.92
CA LEU A 228 7.80 -3.28 33.53
C LEU A 228 6.94 -4.26 34.36
N ASN A 229 7.53 -4.96 35.33
CA ASN A 229 6.87 -5.98 36.16
C ASN A 229 6.08 -7.01 35.32
N ILE A 230 6.65 -7.43 34.18
CA ILE A 230 6.04 -8.41 33.28
C ILE A 230 6.26 -9.80 33.87
N LYS A 231 5.20 -10.34 34.50
CA LYS A 231 5.20 -11.68 35.08
C LYS A 231 4.73 -12.71 34.05
N GLY A 232 5.66 -13.50 33.52
CA GLY A 232 5.39 -14.63 32.64
C GLY A 232 5.21 -14.29 31.16
N PRO A 233 4.86 -15.29 30.33
CA PRO A 233 4.68 -15.13 28.89
C PRO A 233 3.58 -14.12 28.56
N SER A 234 3.79 -13.36 27.49
CA SER A 234 2.82 -12.39 26.98
C SER A 234 2.68 -12.55 25.47
N ILE A 235 1.44 -12.48 25.00
CA ILE A 235 1.09 -12.49 23.58
C ILE A 235 0.61 -11.09 23.24
N ILE A 236 1.15 -10.52 22.17
CA ILE A 236 0.74 -9.20 21.69
C ILE A 236 0.13 -9.38 20.30
N PHE A 237 -1.12 -8.96 20.16
CA PHE A 237 -1.74 -8.75 18.86
C PHE A 237 -1.69 -7.25 18.54
N ARG A 238 -1.03 -6.89 17.43
CA ARG A 238 -0.96 -5.52 16.94
C ARG A 238 -1.60 -5.41 15.57
N GLY A 239 -2.63 -4.59 15.44
CA GLY A 239 -3.31 -4.36 14.18
C GLY A 239 -4.51 -3.44 14.33
N ILE A 240 -4.86 -2.71 13.27
CA ILE A 240 -6.04 -1.85 13.25
C ILE A 240 -7.29 -2.74 13.15
N MET A 241 -8.17 -2.67 14.14
CA MET A 241 -9.37 -3.52 14.23
C MET A 241 -10.51 -3.10 13.28
N SER A 242 -10.31 -2.05 12.48
CA SER A 242 -11.20 -1.74 11.34
C SER A 242 -10.85 -2.56 10.10
N PHE A 243 -9.68 -3.21 10.06
CA PHE A 243 -9.25 -4.05 8.95
C PHE A 243 -9.68 -5.50 9.17
N LYS A 244 -10.62 -5.97 8.34
CA LYS A 244 -11.26 -7.29 8.48
C LYS A 244 -10.28 -8.46 8.66
N PRO A 245 -9.17 -8.58 7.92
CA PRO A 245 -8.21 -9.66 8.14
C PRO A 245 -7.62 -9.71 9.56
N ASN A 246 -7.47 -8.57 10.23
CA ASN A 246 -7.00 -8.54 11.61
C ASN A 246 -8.05 -9.15 12.55
N ILE A 247 -9.32 -8.78 12.37
CA ILE A 247 -10.45 -9.34 13.14
C ILE A 247 -10.54 -10.85 12.92
N ASP A 248 -10.53 -11.28 11.65
CA ASP A 248 -10.62 -12.69 11.29
C ASP A 248 -9.46 -13.49 11.91
N GLY A 249 -8.24 -12.93 11.90
CA GLY A 249 -7.07 -13.53 12.54
C GLY A 249 -7.21 -13.67 14.07
N CYS A 250 -7.68 -12.63 14.75
CA CYS A 250 -7.94 -12.70 16.20
C CYS A 250 -8.98 -13.76 16.55
N LEU A 251 -10.12 -13.77 15.83
CA LEU A 251 -11.19 -14.73 16.07
C LEU A 251 -10.73 -16.16 15.81
N TRP A 252 -9.95 -16.37 14.74
CA TRP A 252 -9.36 -17.68 14.46
C TRP A 252 -8.40 -18.11 15.57
N PHE A 253 -7.52 -17.21 16.04
CA PHE A 253 -6.61 -17.51 17.15
C PHE A 253 -7.36 -17.89 18.43
N LEU A 254 -8.37 -17.09 18.81
CA LEU A 254 -9.18 -17.35 20.01
C LEU A 254 -9.94 -18.67 19.93
N LYS A 255 -10.35 -19.09 18.74
CA LYS A 255 -11.08 -20.33 18.53
C LYS A 255 -10.16 -21.55 18.49
N ASN A 256 -9.01 -21.46 17.82
CA ASN A 256 -8.22 -22.64 17.45
C ASN A 256 -6.92 -22.79 18.25
N VAL A 257 -6.33 -21.69 18.74
CA VAL A 257 -5.02 -21.71 19.41
C VAL A 257 -5.16 -21.43 20.90
N PHE A 258 -5.99 -20.47 21.29
CA PHE A 258 -6.16 -20.08 22.68
C PHE A 258 -6.57 -21.23 23.62
N PRO A 259 -7.48 -22.15 23.25
CA PRO A 259 -7.81 -23.30 24.11
C PRO A 259 -6.62 -24.22 24.38
N LEU A 260 -5.76 -24.43 23.38
CA LEU A 260 -4.55 -25.26 23.48
C LEU A 260 -3.48 -24.58 24.36
N LEU A 261 -3.31 -23.26 24.22
CA LEU A 261 -2.37 -22.52 25.06
C LEU A 261 -2.77 -22.52 26.54
N LYS A 262 -4.08 -22.50 26.82
CA LYS A 262 -4.59 -22.59 28.20
C LYS A 262 -4.28 -23.92 28.87
N THR A 263 -4.14 -25.02 28.13
CA THR A 263 -3.77 -26.32 28.70
C THR A 263 -2.29 -26.41 29.02
N GLU A 264 -1.43 -25.74 28.24
CA GLU A 264 0.03 -25.80 28.42
C GLU A 264 0.58 -24.71 29.35
N ILE A 265 0.00 -23.50 29.31
CA ILE A 265 0.52 -22.33 30.02
C ILE A 265 -0.50 -21.85 31.06
N LYS A 266 -0.22 -22.14 32.34
CA LYS A 266 -1.11 -21.82 33.47
C LYS A 266 -1.43 -20.33 33.60
N LYS A 267 -0.49 -19.44 33.27
CA LYS A 267 -0.66 -17.98 33.38
C LYS A 267 0.09 -17.28 32.24
N PHE A 268 -0.66 -16.58 31.38
CA PHE A 268 -0.12 -15.67 30.37
C PHE A 268 -1.06 -14.49 30.18
N LYS A 269 -0.54 -13.39 29.62
CA LYS A 269 -1.35 -12.21 29.27
C LYS A 269 -1.47 -12.08 27.76
N ILE A 270 -2.62 -11.61 27.29
CA ILE A 270 -2.81 -11.20 25.90
C ILE A 270 -3.07 -9.69 25.89
N PHE A 271 -2.30 -8.98 25.07
CA PHE A 271 -2.47 -7.55 24.82
C PHE A 271 -2.98 -7.36 23.39
N TYR A 272 -4.10 -6.66 23.25
CA TYR A 272 -4.62 -6.22 21.97
C TYR A 272 -4.29 -4.73 21.81
N CYS A 273 -3.27 -4.44 21.02
CA CYS A 273 -2.84 -3.07 20.75
C CYS A 273 -3.45 -2.61 19.43
N TRP A 274 -4.52 -1.82 19.51
CA TRP A 274 -5.10 -1.12 18.36
C TRP A 274 -4.64 0.34 18.35
N SER A 275 -4.44 0.88 17.15
CA SER A 275 -4.19 2.31 16.88
C SER A 275 -5.28 2.83 15.96
#